data_AF-A0A523HLJ0-F1
#
_entry.id   AF-A0A523HLJ0-F1
#
_cell.length_a   1.000
_cell.length_b   1.000
_cell.length_c   1.000
_cell.angle_alpha   90.00
_cell.angle_beta   90.00
_cell.angle_gamma   90.00
#
_symmetry.space_group_name_H-M   'P 1'
#
loop_
_entity.id
_entity.type
_entity.pdbx_description
1 polymer ?
#
loop_
_entity_poly.entity_id
_entity_poly.type
_entity_poly.pdbx_seq_one_letter_code
_entity_poly.pdbx_strand_id
1 'polypeptide(L)'
;MPEALALLILVPSVSLTLVALFVAMRALFPRQISDVKSTGSAKPGRSFLLGLINVSFLSVIVAALSGGGEFLQLVAILLFAVLVGGLAFGLAGMALLLGERLLPESSEIRQAAWGSAVMIVASLTPFVGWLLLFPYLLFRGLGALILSLFIRPVEPPTT
;
A
#
# COMPACT_ATOMS: atom_id res chain seq x y z
N MET A 1 17.59 -27.61 1.98
CA MET A 1 17.84 -27.18 3.38
C MET A 1 18.27 -25.71 3.51
N PRO A 2 19.27 -25.19 2.75
CA PRO A 2 19.68 -23.78 2.91
C PRO A 2 18.59 -22.77 2.54
N GLU A 3 17.78 -23.08 1.53
CA GLU A 3 16.66 -22.22 1.08
C GLU A 3 15.57 -22.07 2.14
N ALA A 4 15.21 -23.15 2.83
CA ALA A 4 14.21 -23.11 3.90
C ALA A 4 14.67 -22.24 5.07
N LEU A 5 15.95 -22.33 5.45
CA LEU A 5 16.56 -21.46 6.45
C LEU A 5 16.58 -20.00 5.99
N ALA A 6 16.92 -19.74 4.73
CA ALA A 6 16.90 -18.40 4.15
C ALA A 6 15.49 -17.79 4.21
N LEU A 7 14.46 -18.55 3.83
CA LEU A 7 13.06 -18.10 3.93
C LEU A 7 12.62 -17.82 5.36
N LEU A 8 13.04 -18.67 6.32
CA LEU A 8 12.71 -18.53 7.74
C LEU A 8 13.27 -17.23 8.33
N ILE A 9 14.42 -16.74 7.83
CA ILE A 9 15.02 -15.47 8.25
C ILE A 9 14.46 -14.29 7.44
N LEU A 10 14.28 -14.47 6.13
CA LEU A 10 13.89 -13.41 5.21
C LEU A 10 12.47 -12.92 5.48
N VAL A 11 11.51 -13.84 5.63
CA VAL A 11 10.09 -13.48 5.79
C VAL A 11 9.84 -12.60 7.02
N PRO A 12 10.33 -12.95 8.23
CA PRO A 12 10.19 -12.09 9.40
C PRO A 12 10.93 -10.75 9.25
N SER A 13 12.13 -10.76 8.65
CA SER A 13 12.95 -9.55 8.47
C SER A 13 12.25 -8.54 7.55
N VAL A 14 11.72 -9.02 6.42
CA VAL A 14 10.94 -8.19 5.49
C VAL A 14 9.65 -7.71 6.14
N SER A 15 8.95 -8.60 6.87
CA SER A 15 7.71 -8.24 7.58
C SER A 15 7.94 -7.13 8.59
N LEU A 16 8.99 -7.24 9.41
CA LEU A 16 9.35 -6.23 10.40
C LEU A 16 9.72 -4.90 9.73
N THR A 17 10.47 -4.96 8.62
CA THR A 17 10.86 -3.77 7.84
C THR A 17 9.63 -3.08 7.24
N LEU A 18 8.65 -3.84 6.74
CA LEU A 18 7.40 -3.29 6.23
C LEU A 18 6.55 -2.61 7.31
N VAL A 19 6.45 -3.21 8.51
CA VAL A 19 5.78 -2.57 9.65
C VAL A 19 6.47 -1.25 9.99
N ALA A 20 7.80 -1.25 10.11
CA ALA A 20 8.58 -0.05 10.39
C ALA A 20 8.40 1.01 9.29
N LEU A 21 8.39 0.60 8.02
CA LEU A 21 8.15 1.49 6.88
C LEU A 21 6.77 2.14 6.95
N PHE A 22 5.70 1.37 7.16
CA PHE A 22 4.34 1.94 7.21
C PHE A 22 4.15 2.87 8.40
N VAL A 23 4.74 2.56 9.56
CA VAL A 23 4.76 3.45 10.73
C VAL A 23 5.55 4.72 10.42
N ALA A 24 6.73 4.61 9.80
CA ALA A 24 7.54 5.77 9.41
C ALA A 24 6.82 6.65 8.38
N MET A 25 6.15 6.05 7.40
CA MET A 25 5.34 6.78 6.42
C MET A 25 4.18 7.52 7.08
N ARG A 26 3.52 6.91 8.06
CA ARG A 26 2.50 7.59 8.87
C ARG A 26 3.08 8.77 9.64
N ALA A 27 4.27 8.60 10.24
CA ALA A 27 4.92 9.65 11.00
C ALA A 27 5.40 10.82 10.11
N LEU A 28 5.94 10.53 8.93
CA LEU A 28 6.49 11.53 8.00
C LEU A 28 5.40 12.22 7.17
N PHE A 29 4.34 11.48 6.78
CA PHE A 29 3.31 11.92 5.85
C PHE A 29 1.89 11.69 6.40
N PRO A 30 1.55 12.23 7.60
CA PRO A 30 0.29 11.91 8.26
C PRO A 30 -0.92 12.31 7.42
N ARG A 31 -0.90 13.49 6.80
CA ARG A 31 -2.02 13.97 5.96
C ARG A 31 -2.32 13.02 4.81
N GLN A 32 -1.30 12.65 4.04
CA GLN A 32 -1.42 11.77 2.88
C GLN A 32 -1.97 10.40 3.28
N ILE A 33 -1.45 9.80 4.36
CA ILE A 33 -1.92 8.50 4.84
C ILE A 33 -3.38 8.57 5.34
N SER A 34 -3.76 9.66 6.04
CA SER A 34 -5.14 9.88 6.47
C SER A 34 -6.12 10.04 5.28
N ASP A 35 -5.69 10.74 4.22
CA ASP A 35 -6.51 10.96 3.02
C ASP A 35 -6.71 9.68 2.21
N VAL A 36 -5.66 8.85 2.08
CA VAL A 36 -5.75 7.52 1.46
C VAL A 36 -6.74 6.65 2.23
N LYS A 37 -6.64 6.65 3.57
CA LYS A 37 -7.53 5.88 4.44
C LYS A 37 -9.00 6.31 4.27
N SER A 38 -9.28 7.61 4.37
CA SER A 38 -10.64 8.15 4.28
C SER A 38 -11.25 7.94 2.89
N THR A 39 -10.46 8.16 1.83
CA THR A 39 -10.91 7.94 0.45
C THR A 39 -11.14 6.46 0.17
N GLY A 40 -10.23 5.60 0.66
CA GLY A 40 -10.34 4.16 0.53
C GLY A 40 -11.54 3.58 1.28
N SER A 41 -11.93 4.15 2.43
CA SER A 41 -13.14 3.75 3.16
C SER A 41 -14.43 4.27 2.55
N ALA A 42 -14.42 5.50 2.03
CA ALA A 42 -15.60 6.13 1.43
C ALA A 42 -15.99 5.55 0.07
N LYS A 43 -15.00 5.19 -0.77
CA LYS A 43 -15.23 4.75 -2.16
C LYS A 43 -14.48 3.44 -2.50
N PRO A 44 -14.69 2.34 -1.76
CA PRO A 44 -13.86 1.13 -1.86
C PRO A 44 -13.85 0.52 -3.27
N GLY A 45 -14.99 0.42 -3.94
CA GLY A 45 -15.10 -0.16 -5.28
C GLY A 45 -14.41 0.70 -6.36
N ARG A 46 -14.62 2.02 -6.32
CA ARG A 46 -13.98 2.95 -7.26
C ARG A 46 -12.46 3.01 -7.05
N SER A 47 -12.01 3.03 -5.79
CA SER A 47 -10.59 2.98 -5.46
C SER A 47 -9.97 1.65 -5.93
N PHE A 48 -10.60 0.51 -5.68
CA PHE A 48 -10.10 -0.78 -6.17
C PHE A 48 -9.97 -0.81 -7.70
N LEU A 49 -11.02 -0.42 -8.44
CA LEU A 49 -11.01 -0.45 -9.90
C LEU A 49 -9.96 0.51 -10.48
N LEU A 50 -9.84 1.71 -9.91
CA LEU A 50 -8.83 2.69 -10.32
C LEU A 50 -7.41 2.14 -10.10
N GLY A 51 -7.14 1.53 -8.95
CA GLY A 51 -5.84 0.93 -8.68
C GLY A 51 -5.54 -0.26 -9.58
N LEU A 52 -6.52 -1.14 -9.82
CA LEU A 52 -6.37 -2.27 -10.74
C LEU A 52 -5.98 -1.81 -12.14
N ILE A 53 -6.73 -0.86 -12.72
CA ILE A 53 -6.45 -0.32 -14.05
C ILE A 53 -5.07 0.34 -14.09
N ASN A 54 -4.70 1.14 -13.09
CA ASN A 54 -3.42 1.84 -13.07
C ASN A 54 -2.24 0.88 -12.87
N VAL A 55 -2.32 -0.10 -11.96
CA VAL A 55 -1.25 -1.10 -11.80
C VAL A 55 -1.08 -1.89 -13.09
N SER A 56 -2.17 -2.39 -13.68
CA SER A 56 -2.09 -3.14 -14.94
C SER A 56 -1.49 -2.31 -16.07
N PHE A 57 -1.97 -1.07 -16.26
CA PHE A 57 -1.50 -0.19 -17.32
C PHE A 57 -0.04 0.22 -17.14
N LEU A 58 0.35 0.67 -15.95
CA LEU A 58 1.73 1.07 -15.66
C LEU A 58 2.68 -0.11 -15.71
N SER A 59 2.27 -1.31 -15.26
CA SER A 59 3.11 -2.50 -15.35
C SER A 59 3.40 -2.89 -16.80
N VAL A 60 2.40 -2.79 -17.70
CA VAL A 60 2.60 -3.03 -19.14
C VAL A 60 3.55 -1.99 -19.74
N ILE A 61 3.40 -0.72 -19.38
CA ILE A 61 4.32 0.35 -19.84
C ILE A 61 5.74 0.11 -19.36
N VAL A 62 5.94 -0.19 -18.07
CA VAL A 62 7.25 -0.50 -17.49
C VAL A 62 7.89 -1.68 -18.22
N ALA A 63 7.13 -2.75 -18.46
CA ALA A 63 7.62 -3.92 -19.19
C ALA A 63 8.02 -3.58 -20.64
N ALA A 64 7.19 -2.81 -21.35
CA ALA A 64 7.48 -2.39 -22.71
C ALA A 64 8.74 -1.51 -22.81
N LEU A 65 8.92 -0.57 -21.88
CA LEU A 65 10.08 0.33 -21.85
C LEU A 65 11.37 -0.38 -21.44
N SER A 66 11.28 -1.43 -20.62
CA SER A 66 12.44 -2.18 -20.14
C SER A 66 13.18 -2.93 -21.25
N GLY A 67 12.50 -3.26 -22.35
CA GLY A 67 13.10 -3.88 -23.55
C GLY A 67 13.76 -2.88 -24.52
N GLY A 68 13.70 -1.58 -24.23
CA GLY A 68 14.27 -0.53 -25.07
C GLY A 68 15.76 -0.27 -24.82
N GLY A 69 16.27 0.83 -25.40
CA GLY A 69 17.63 1.32 -25.14
C GLY A 69 17.82 1.88 -23.72
N GLU A 70 19.06 2.20 -23.35
CA GLU A 70 19.44 2.63 -21.99
C GLU A 70 18.57 3.77 -21.43
N PHE A 71 18.25 4.77 -22.26
CA PHE A 71 17.37 5.86 -21.85
C PHE A 71 15.95 5.38 -21.49
N LEU A 72 15.37 4.46 -22.27
CA LEU A 72 14.04 3.92 -22.00
C LEU A 72 14.02 3.04 -20.75
N GLN A 73 15.10 2.30 -20.49
CA GLN A 73 15.26 1.55 -19.26
C GLN A 73 15.32 2.46 -18.03
N LEU A 74 16.03 3.59 -18.11
CA LEU A 74 16.04 4.57 -17.03
C LEU A 74 14.63 5.11 -16.74
N VAL A 75 13.85 5.42 -17.79
CA VAL A 75 12.45 5.84 -17.65
C VAL A 75 11.60 4.72 -17.05
N ALA A 76 11.81 3.46 -17.44
CA ALA A 76 11.11 2.31 -16.87
C ALA A 76 11.37 2.16 -15.37
N ILE A 77 12.63 2.32 -14.93
CA ILE A 77 13.02 2.27 -13.52
C ILE A 77 12.35 3.40 -12.73
N LEU A 78 12.34 4.62 -13.27
CA LEU A 78 11.69 5.76 -12.61
C LEU A 78 10.18 5.54 -12.47
N LEU A 79 9.51 5.06 -13.52
CA LEU A 79 8.08 4.74 -13.48
C LEU A 79 7.79 3.61 -12.48
N PHE A 80 8.63 2.58 -12.45
CA PHE A 80 8.51 1.49 -11.48
C PHE A 80 8.68 1.99 -10.05
N ALA A 81 9.67 2.86 -9.79
CA ALA A 81 9.88 3.45 -8.47
C ALA A 81 8.67 4.29 -8.01
N VAL A 82 8.07 5.07 -8.91
CA VAL A 82 6.83 5.82 -8.64
C VAL A 82 5.67 4.86 -8.33
N LEU A 83 5.52 3.77 -9.09
CA LEU A 83 4.50 2.76 -8.85
C LEU A 83 4.68 2.10 -7.48
N VAL A 84 5.87 1.61 -7.16
CA VAL A 84 6.18 0.98 -5.87
C VAL A 84 5.99 1.96 -4.70
N GLY A 85 6.43 3.21 -4.86
CA GLY A 85 6.19 4.27 -3.88
C GLY A 85 4.70 4.49 -3.63
N GLY A 86 3.91 4.64 -4.70
CA GLY A 86 2.46 4.79 -4.61
C GLY A 86 1.78 3.59 -3.94
N LEU A 87 2.23 2.37 -4.24
CA LEU A 87 1.73 1.15 -3.60
C LEU A 87 2.05 1.13 -2.10
N ALA A 88 3.24 1.57 -1.69
CA ALA A 88 3.62 1.68 -0.29
C ALA A 88 2.72 2.68 0.47
N PHE A 89 2.44 3.85 -0.12
CA PHE A 89 1.53 4.84 0.46
C PHE A 89 0.09 4.29 0.55
N GLY A 90 -0.36 3.62 -0.50
CA GLY A 90 -1.66 2.97 -0.55
C GLY A 90 -1.84 1.92 0.54
N LEU A 91 -0.86 1.03 0.69
CA LEU A 91 -0.85 -0.02 1.69
C LEU A 91 -0.74 0.52 3.11
N ALA A 92 0.08 1.56 3.35
CA ALA A 92 0.15 2.22 4.64
C ALA A 92 -1.19 2.83 5.07
N GLY A 93 -1.93 3.44 4.14
CA GLY A 93 -3.30 3.92 4.39
C GLY A 93 -4.29 2.80 4.70
N MET A 94 -4.19 1.66 4.01
CA MET A 94 -5.01 0.48 4.32
C MET A 94 -4.63 -0.17 5.65
N ALA A 95 -3.35 -0.21 6.00
CA ALA A 95 -2.86 -0.68 7.29
C ALA A 95 -3.45 0.17 8.42
N LEU A 96 -3.46 1.50 8.27
CA LEU A 96 -4.10 2.40 9.25
C LEU A 96 -5.61 2.15 9.35
N LEU A 97 -6.30 1.95 8.22
CA LEU A 97 -7.72 1.59 8.21
C LEU A 97 -8.00 0.31 9.02
N LEU A 98 -7.16 -0.72 8.86
CA LEU A 98 -7.26 -1.95 9.65
C LEU A 98 -6.96 -1.68 11.12
N GLY A 99 -5.92 -0.91 11.41
CA GLY A 99 -5.52 -0.52 12.76
C GLY A 99 -6.63 0.17 13.56
N GLU A 100 -7.32 1.12 12.96
CA GLU A 100 -8.47 1.82 13.57
C GLU A 100 -9.63 0.88 13.89
N ARG A 101 -9.86 -0.13 13.04
CA ARG A 101 -10.91 -1.13 13.28
C ARG A 101 -10.53 -2.13 14.37
N LEU A 102 -9.25 -2.43 14.51
CA LEU A 102 -8.74 -3.39 15.49
C LEU A 102 -8.57 -2.77 16.89
N LEU A 103 -8.12 -1.52 16.95
CA LEU A 103 -7.76 -0.83 18.18
C LEU A 103 -8.24 0.63 18.17
N PRO A 104 -9.57 0.87 18.16
CA PRO A 104 -10.14 2.21 17.96
C PRO A 104 -9.72 3.22 19.02
N GLU A 105 -9.49 2.78 20.26
CA GLU A 105 -9.11 3.65 21.40
C GLU A 105 -7.59 3.85 21.55
N SER A 106 -6.78 3.31 20.64
CA SER A 106 -5.32 3.41 20.73
C SER A 106 -4.74 4.60 19.97
N SER A 107 -3.47 4.95 20.26
CA SER A 107 -2.77 5.98 19.49
C SER A 107 -2.60 5.60 18.03
N GLU A 108 -2.61 6.58 17.13
CA GLU A 108 -2.54 6.34 15.69
C GLU A 108 -1.28 5.57 15.26
N ILE A 109 -0.15 5.77 15.94
CA ILE A 109 1.09 5.01 15.70
C ILE A 109 0.89 3.53 16.05
N ARG A 110 0.21 3.25 17.17
CA ARG A 110 -0.10 1.88 17.61
C ARG A 110 -1.10 1.23 16.66
N GLN A 111 -2.10 1.98 16.18
CA GLN A 111 -3.02 1.53 15.13
C GLN A 111 -2.26 1.18 13.85
N ALA A 112 -1.38 2.06 13.37
CA ALA A 112 -0.57 1.81 12.18
C ALA A 112 0.31 0.56 12.34
N ALA A 113 0.96 0.39 13.50
CA ALA A 113 1.81 -0.78 13.77
C ALA A 113 1.01 -2.09 13.78
N TRP A 114 -0.08 -2.15 14.55
CA TRP A 114 -0.90 -3.36 14.64
C TRP A 114 -1.66 -3.66 13.36
N GLY A 115 -2.20 -2.64 12.70
CA GLY A 115 -2.84 -2.76 11.40
C GLY A 115 -1.88 -3.29 10.34
N SER A 116 -0.62 -2.81 10.34
CA SER A 116 0.44 -3.33 9.47
C SER A 116 0.78 -4.78 9.76
N ALA A 117 0.98 -5.12 11.04
CA ALA A 117 1.32 -6.48 11.46
C ALA A 117 0.22 -7.48 11.06
N VAL A 118 -1.04 -7.16 11.37
CA VAL A 118 -2.19 -8.02 11.01
C VAL A 118 -2.34 -8.12 9.50
N MET A 119 -2.19 -7.01 8.76
CA MET A 119 -2.25 -7.01 7.30
C MET A 119 -1.18 -7.95 6.69
N ILE A 120 0.06 -7.89 7.19
CA ILE A 120 1.17 -8.70 6.69
C ILE A 120 0.93 -10.18 7.00
N VAL A 121 0.59 -10.52 8.25
CA VAL A 121 0.32 -11.91 8.65
C VAL A 121 -0.88 -12.48 7.88
N ALA A 122 -1.95 -11.69 7.70
CA ALA A 122 -3.09 -12.09 6.89
C ALA A 122 -2.71 -12.31 5.42
N SER A 123 -1.83 -11.46 4.86
CA SER A 123 -1.35 -11.58 3.48
C SER A 123 -0.46 -12.81 3.26
N LEU A 124 0.23 -13.28 4.31
CA LEU A 124 1.04 -14.50 4.28
C LEU A 124 0.19 -15.79 4.33
N THR A 125 -1.12 -15.69 4.58
CA THR A 125 -2.01 -16.86 4.58
C THR A 125 -2.14 -17.41 3.14
N PRO A 126 -1.85 -18.69 2.90
CA PRO A 126 -2.02 -19.29 1.57
C PRO A 126 -3.47 -19.19 1.07
N PHE A 127 -3.66 -19.15 -0.25
CA PHE A 127 -4.96 -19.05 -0.92
C PHE A 127 -5.70 -17.71 -0.70
N VAL A 128 -5.98 -17.34 0.54
CA VAL A 128 -6.76 -16.15 0.88
C VAL A 128 -5.89 -14.90 0.96
N GLY A 129 -4.72 -14.99 1.59
CA GLY A 129 -3.82 -13.85 1.78
C GLY A 129 -3.24 -13.33 0.46
N TRP A 130 -2.55 -14.21 -0.26
CA TRP A 130 -1.82 -13.88 -1.50
C TRP A 130 -2.68 -13.47 -2.72
N LEU A 131 -3.88 -14.03 -2.92
CA LEU A 131 -4.70 -13.89 -4.15
C LEU A 131 -5.93 -13.01 -3.95
N LEU A 132 -6.48 -12.97 -2.73
CA LEU A 132 -7.66 -12.17 -2.42
C LEU A 132 -7.27 -10.93 -1.63
N LEU A 133 -6.75 -11.13 -0.41
CA LEU A 133 -6.54 -10.03 0.53
C LEU A 133 -5.45 -9.07 0.08
N PHE A 134 -4.27 -9.57 -0.28
CA PHE A 134 -3.15 -8.74 -0.70
C PHE A 134 -3.45 -7.96 -1.98
N PRO A 135 -3.95 -8.57 -3.09
CA PRO A 135 -4.29 -7.82 -4.29
C PRO A 135 -5.44 -6.83 -4.03
N TYR A 136 -6.43 -7.21 -3.23
CA TYR A 136 -7.51 -6.30 -2.84
C TYR A 136 -6.99 -5.04 -2.13
N LEU A 137 -6.16 -5.21 -1.10
CA LEU A 137 -5.60 -4.08 -0.34
C LEU A 137 -4.64 -3.26 -1.19
N LEU A 138 -3.85 -3.91 -2.04
CA LEU A 138 -2.87 -3.28 -2.90
C LEU A 138 -3.54 -2.38 -3.96
N PHE A 139 -4.52 -2.92 -4.69
CA PHE A 139 -5.27 -2.15 -5.69
C PHE A 139 -6.15 -1.08 -5.03
N ARG A 140 -6.86 -1.41 -3.95
CA ARG A 140 -7.68 -0.43 -3.23
C ARG A 140 -6.83 0.69 -2.65
N GLY A 141 -5.67 0.37 -2.07
CA GLY A 141 -4.73 1.34 -1.51
C GLY A 141 -4.20 2.31 -2.57
N LEU A 142 -3.68 1.78 -3.68
CA LEU A 142 -3.15 2.64 -4.76
C LEU A 142 -4.25 3.52 -5.36
N GLY A 143 -5.41 2.96 -5.67
CA GLY A 143 -6.48 3.77 -6.25
C GLY A 143 -7.09 4.76 -5.26
N ALA A 144 -7.07 4.49 -3.96
CA ALA A 144 -7.42 5.47 -2.94
C ALA A 144 -6.42 6.62 -2.89
N LEU A 145 -5.12 6.35 -3.03
CA LEU A 145 -4.08 7.36 -3.15
C LEU A 145 -4.28 8.23 -4.39
N ILE A 146 -4.48 7.61 -5.56
CA ILE A 146 -4.72 8.37 -6.78
C ILE A 146 -5.98 9.23 -6.61
N LEU A 147 -7.07 8.66 -6.09
CA LEU A 147 -8.32 9.38 -5.90
C LEU A 147 -8.20 10.53 -4.89
N SER A 148 -7.41 10.38 -3.83
CA SER A 148 -7.19 11.44 -2.84
C SER A 148 -6.33 12.59 -3.37
N LEU A 149 -5.44 12.32 -4.32
CA LEU A 149 -4.69 13.37 -5.01
C LEU A 149 -5.58 14.23 -5.92
N PHE A 150 -6.64 13.65 -6.50
CA PHE A 150 -7.55 14.35 -7.41
C PHE A 150 -8.80 14.93 -6.73
N ILE A 151 -9.26 14.33 -5.63
CA ILE A 151 -10.43 14.78 -4.88
C ILE A 151 -9.95 15.32 -3.54
N ARG A 152 -9.93 16.66 -3.39
CA ARG A 152 -9.67 17.27 -2.08
C ARG A 152 -10.69 16.73 -1.06
N PRO A 153 -10.24 16.27 0.13
CA PRO A 153 -11.14 15.97 1.24
C PRO A 153 -12.00 17.21 1.52
N VAL A 154 -13.31 17.02 1.68
CA VAL A 154 -14.20 18.08 2.17
C VAL A 154 -13.76 18.39 3.60
N GLU A 155 -13.32 19.62 3.85
CA GLU A 155 -13.01 20.09 5.21
C GLU A 155 -14.23 19.88 6.11
N PRO A 156 -14.08 19.29 7.31
CA PRO A 156 -15.17 19.25 8.28
C PRO A 156 -15.61 20.68 8.58
N PRO A 157 -16.92 20.96 8.70
CA PRO A 157 -17.39 22.29 9.05
C PRO A 157 -16.76 22.72 10.38
N THR A 158 -16.10 23.87 10.37
CA THR A 158 -15.67 24.57 11.57
C THR A 158 -16.92 25.08 12.29
N THR A 159 -17.32 24.36 13.34
CA THR A 159 -18.32 24.83 14.32
C THR A 159 -17.76 24.69 15.71
#